data_AF-A0AA95LCP6-F1
#
_entry.id   AF-A0AA95LCP6-F1
#
_cell.length_a   1.000
_cell.length_b   1.000
_cell.length_c   1.000
_cell.angle_alpha   90.00
_cell.angle_beta   90.00
_cell.angle_gamma   90.00
#
_symmetry.space_group_name_H-M   'P 1'
#
loop_
_entity.id
_entity.type
_entity.pdbx_description
1 polymer ?
#
loop_
_entity_poly.entity_id
_entity_poly.type
_entity_poly.pdbx_seq_one_letter_code
_entity_poly.pdbx_strand_id
1 'polypeptide(L)'
;MLKIESTYRNSQQLIDYAGKFVMKNNKQIVKNLSSFKRKEAPIKLYGFVGQEVYRTLKHIIEEIVQEYGEKAEIMLLGRNNFDINVFGNDPEFNIINNKEGVKVRYKRYPTLNMFFLTAHKSKGLEAENVIIINASNSNNGFPNRMADDPILSLVLTASDEYLFAEERRLFYVALTRTKNNTYILVPDMNMSTFIKELKEDFSIIYTIIEGNTIISNNPRCPHCMDGSLVPRENQSTKERFLGCTNYPLCDHTINDISILKTPIKCTDCGGYMVRRRGSRGEFFGCTNFKKGCRNTKGIDRIAFIY
;
A
#
# COMPACT_ATOMS: atom_id res chain seq x y z
N MET A 1 -39.40 -1.93 4.23
CA MET A 1 -38.07 -2.53 3.95
C MET A 1 -37.13 -2.14 5.07
N LEU A 2 -36.77 -3.08 5.95
CA LEU A 2 -35.76 -2.85 6.99
C LEU A 2 -34.38 -2.75 6.33
N LYS A 3 -33.86 -1.53 6.20
CA LYS A 3 -32.46 -1.30 5.81
C LYS A 3 -31.58 -1.60 7.02
N ILE A 4 -30.64 -2.53 6.87
CA ILE A 4 -29.64 -2.80 7.90
C ILE A 4 -28.59 -1.68 7.80
N GLU A 5 -28.72 -0.65 8.63
CA GLU A 5 -27.91 0.58 8.61
C GLU A 5 -26.72 0.55 9.61
N SER A 6 -26.65 -0.49 10.45
CA SER A 6 -25.62 -0.65 11.49
C SER A 6 -24.68 -1.82 11.19
N THR A 7 -23.37 -1.56 11.13
CA THR A 7 -22.34 -2.61 11.06
C THR A 7 -21.48 -2.60 12.31
N TYR A 8 -21.60 -3.64 13.13
CA TYR A 8 -20.82 -3.86 14.35
C TYR A 8 -19.40 -4.41 14.10
N ARG A 9 -19.03 -4.58 12.83
CA ARG A 9 -17.90 -5.40 12.39
C ARG A 9 -16.62 -4.60 12.15
N ASN A 10 -16.74 -3.54 11.36
CA ASN A 10 -15.61 -2.75 10.85
C ASN A 10 -15.52 -1.43 11.60
N SER A 11 -14.33 -0.83 11.70
CA SER A 11 -14.22 0.54 12.22
C SER A 11 -14.94 1.52 11.28
N GLN A 12 -15.44 2.64 11.82
CA GLN A 12 -16.11 3.66 11.00
C GLN A 12 -15.20 4.13 9.86
N GLN A 13 -13.89 4.28 10.12
CA GLN A 13 -12.91 4.69 9.12
C GLN A 13 -12.76 3.67 7.97
N LEU A 14 -12.79 2.36 8.27
CA LEU A 14 -12.71 1.32 7.23
C LEU A 14 -13.96 1.35 6.35
N ILE A 15 -15.12 1.56 6.97
CA ILE A 15 -16.39 1.70 6.28
C ILE A 15 -16.39 2.96 5.41
N ASP A 16 -15.87 4.08 5.92
CA ASP A 16 -15.81 5.32 5.18
C ASP A 16 -14.84 5.23 3.99
N TYR A 17 -13.65 4.66 4.18
CA TYR A 17 -12.66 4.49 3.12
C TYR A 17 -13.14 3.51 2.04
N ALA A 18 -13.51 2.29 2.45
CA ALA A 18 -13.97 1.27 1.52
C ALA A 18 -15.31 1.67 0.86
N GLY A 19 -16.21 2.28 1.64
CA GLY A 19 -17.49 2.79 1.16
C GLY A 19 -17.31 3.89 0.11
N LYS A 20 -16.55 4.95 0.42
CA LYS A 20 -16.25 6.03 -0.55
C LYS A 20 -15.53 5.49 -1.79
N PHE A 21 -14.59 4.56 -1.63
CA PHE A 21 -13.90 3.91 -2.75
C PHE A 21 -14.87 3.20 -3.71
N VAL A 22 -15.84 2.43 -3.19
CA VAL A 22 -16.85 1.77 -4.05
C VAL A 22 -17.89 2.74 -4.58
N MET A 23 -18.30 3.70 -3.76
CA MET A 23 -19.35 4.66 -4.08
C MET A 23 -18.91 5.75 -5.05
N LYS A 24 -17.62 5.81 -5.44
CA LYS A 24 -17.18 6.52 -6.66
C LYS A 24 -17.92 6.04 -7.92
N ASN A 25 -18.46 4.82 -7.91
CA ASN A 25 -19.44 4.41 -8.91
C ASN A 25 -20.80 5.05 -8.61
N ASN A 26 -21.16 6.10 -9.35
CA ASN A 26 -22.37 6.92 -9.17
C ASN A 26 -23.69 6.14 -9.28
N LYS A 27 -23.67 4.90 -9.78
CA LYS A 27 -24.85 4.03 -9.92
C LYS A 27 -24.98 3.01 -8.77
N GLN A 28 -24.07 3.03 -7.80
CA GLN A 28 -24.10 2.18 -6.60
C GLN A 28 -25.16 2.66 -5.59
N ILE A 29 -25.90 1.74 -4.95
CA ILE A 29 -26.82 2.10 -3.86
C ILE A 29 -26.01 2.72 -2.71
N VAL A 30 -26.29 3.99 -2.41
CA VAL A 30 -25.72 4.72 -1.27
C VAL A 30 -26.08 3.99 0.03
N LYS A 31 -25.06 3.53 0.76
CA LYS A 31 -25.23 2.91 2.08
C LYS A 31 -24.51 3.76 3.12
N ASN A 32 -25.28 4.45 3.95
CA ASN A 32 -24.76 5.13 5.14
C ASN A 32 -24.65 4.08 6.24
N LEU A 33 -23.44 3.57 6.47
CA LEU A 33 -23.16 2.54 7.45
C LEU A 33 -22.49 3.20 8.66
N SER A 34 -23.09 3.04 9.84
CA SER A 34 -22.52 3.53 11.10
C SER A 34 -21.94 2.39 11.94
N SER A 35 -20.75 2.61 12.52
CA SER A 35 -20.05 1.72 13.44
C SER A 35 -19.59 2.44 14.70
N PHE A 36 -19.65 1.72 15.82
CA PHE A 36 -19.21 2.20 17.13
C PHE A 36 -17.70 2.04 17.37
N LYS A 37 -16.97 1.30 16.51
CA LYS A 37 -15.52 1.12 16.62
C LYS A 37 -14.78 2.28 15.94
N ARG A 38 -13.94 2.99 16.69
CA ARG A 38 -12.99 3.98 16.14
C ARG A 38 -11.58 3.41 16.28
N LYS A 39 -10.92 3.22 15.14
CA LYS A 39 -9.50 2.83 15.07
C LYS A 39 -8.86 3.66 14.00
N GLU A 40 -7.79 4.39 14.34
CA GLU A 40 -7.02 5.20 13.40
C GLU A 40 -6.33 4.32 12.37
N ALA A 41 -6.54 4.60 11.09
CA ALA A 41 -5.89 3.96 9.93
C ALA A 41 -6.05 2.40 9.87
N PRO A 42 -7.27 1.88 9.65
CA PRO A 42 -7.55 0.44 9.57
C PRO A 42 -7.02 -0.22 8.28
N ILE A 43 -6.62 0.57 7.28
CA ILE A 43 -5.99 0.08 6.04
C ILE A 43 -4.52 0.49 6.10
N LYS A 44 -3.62 -0.49 5.99
CA LYS A 44 -2.17 -0.27 5.97
C LYS A 44 -1.59 -0.81 4.67
N LEU A 45 -0.89 0.04 3.90
CA LEU A 45 -0.32 -0.33 2.60
C LEU A 45 1.17 -0.63 2.77
N TYR A 46 1.61 -1.82 2.36
CA TYR A 46 3.01 -2.22 2.42
C TYR A 46 3.57 -2.48 1.02
N GLY A 47 4.51 -1.65 0.61
CA GLY A 47 5.25 -1.70 -0.64
C GLY A 47 6.40 -2.70 -0.61
N PHE A 48 6.61 -3.43 -1.71
CA PHE A 48 7.78 -4.28 -1.90
C PHE A 48 8.39 -4.14 -3.30
N VAL A 49 9.69 -4.41 -3.43
CA VAL A 49 10.45 -4.38 -4.68
C VAL A 49 11.09 -5.74 -4.92
N GLY A 50 10.92 -6.31 -6.12
CA GLY A 50 11.54 -7.58 -6.48
C GLY A 50 11.19 -8.73 -5.53
N GLN A 51 12.21 -9.41 -5.00
CA GLN A 51 12.05 -10.56 -4.10
C GLN A 51 11.80 -10.18 -2.63
N GLU A 52 11.74 -8.89 -2.28
CA GLU A 52 11.49 -8.43 -0.89
C GLU A 52 10.03 -8.64 -0.44
N VAL A 53 9.18 -9.25 -1.26
CA VAL A 53 7.79 -9.59 -0.91
C VAL A 53 7.72 -10.44 0.36
N TYR A 54 8.62 -11.43 0.50
CA TYR A 54 8.67 -12.32 1.66
C TYR A 54 9.00 -11.57 2.93
N ARG A 55 9.94 -10.64 2.86
CA ARG A 55 10.35 -9.81 3.98
C ARG A 55 9.21 -8.91 4.43
N THR A 56 8.55 -8.27 3.46
CA THR A 56 7.41 -7.40 3.71
C THR A 56 6.27 -8.16 4.37
N LEU A 57 5.98 -9.35 3.87
CA LEU A 57 4.97 -10.26 4.42
C LEU A 57 5.34 -10.74 5.85
N LYS A 58 6.58 -11.16 6.09
CA LYS A 58 7.07 -11.52 7.44
C LYS A 58 6.91 -10.37 8.42
N HIS A 59 7.26 -9.15 8.00
CA HIS A 59 7.11 -7.96 8.83
C HIS A 59 5.64 -7.68 9.20
N ILE A 60 4.72 -7.76 8.22
CA ILE A 60 3.28 -7.60 8.49
C ILE A 60 2.80 -8.64 9.52
N ILE A 61 3.23 -9.90 9.37
CA ILE A 61 2.87 -10.97 10.30
C ILE A 61 3.44 -10.70 11.70
N GLU A 62 4.71 -10.28 11.79
CA GLU A 62 5.34 -9.91 13.06
C GLU A 62 4.61 -8.76 13.75
N GLU A 63 4.21 -7.72 12.99
CA GLU A 63 3.44 -6.60 13.52
C GLU A 63 2.09 -7.07 14.08
N ILE A 64 1.37 -7.94 13.36
CA ILE A 64 0.11 -8.53 13.83
C ILE A 64 0.34 -9.34 15.10
N VAL A 65 1.38 -10.17 15.15
CA VAL A 65 1.70 -10.98 16.34
C VAL A 65 2.06 -10.11 17.54
N GLN A 66 2.79 -9.00 17.33
CA GLN A 66 3.11 -8.06 18.40
C GLN A 66 1.87 -7.34 18.94
N GLU A 67 0.91 -6.99 18.08
CA GLU A 67 -0.31 -6.27 18.47
C GLU A 67 -1.38 -7.20 19.09
N TYR A 68 -1.57 -8.42 18.56
CA TYR A 68 -2.67 -9.31 18.93
C TYR A 68 -2.25 -10.66 19.54
N GLY A 69 -0.95 -10.93 19.62
CA GLY A 69 -0.38 -12.16 20.17
C GLY A 69 -0.20 -13.28 19.14
N GLU A 70 0.53 -14.34 19.55
CA GLU A 70 0.90 -15.45 18.66
C GLU A 70 -0.28 -16.34 18.23
N LYS A 71 -1.42 -16.24 18.90
CA LYS A 71 -2.65 -16.99 18.56
C LYS A 71 -3.61 -16.19 17.67
N ALA A 72 -3.18 -15.03 17.17
CA ALA A 72 -4.00 -14.17 16.32
C ALA A 72 -4.47 -14.91 15.06
N GLU A 73 -5.61 -14.47 14.52
CA GLU A 73 -6.14 -14.98 13.27
C GLU A 73 -5.81 -14.05 12.09
N ILE A 74 -5.23 -14.62 11.03
CA ILE A 74 -4.89 -13.90 9.79
C ILE A 74 -5.52 -14.61 8.60
N MET A 75 -6.40 -13.90 7.89
CA MET A 75 -6.90 -14.35 6.60
C MET A 75 -6.12 -13.71 5.45
N LEU A 76 -5.50 -14.55 4.63
CA LEU A 76 -4.79 -14.18 3.43
C LEU A 76 -5.76 -14.17 2.25
N LEU A 77 -5.88 -13.04 1.56
CA LEU A 77 -6.80 -12.87 0.43
C LEU A 77 -6.06 -12.66 -0.88
N GLY A 78 -6.23 -13.61 -1.80
CA GLY A 78 -5.83 -13.47 -3.19
C GLY A 78 -7.00 -13.10 -4.11
N ARG A 79 -6.69 -12.62 -5.31
CA ARG A 79 -7.69 -12.53 -6.39
C ARG A 79 -7.99 -13.91 -6.95
N ASN A 80 -6.94 -14.72 -7.07
CA ASN A 80 -6.94 -16.02 -7.72
C ASN A 80 -6.21 -17.05 -6.85
N ASN A 81 -6.48 -18.34 -7.07
CA ASN A 81 -5.86 -19.39 -6.24
C ASN A 81 -4.34 -19.42 -6.35
N PHE A 82 -3.76 -19.02 -7.49
CA PHE A 82 -2.31 -19.03 -7.70
C PHE A 82 -1.57 -17.98 -6.85
N ASP A 83 -2.26 -16.97 -6.32
CA ASP A 83 -1.62 -15.92 -5.51
C ASP A 83 -0.96 -16.48 -4.25
N ILE A 84 -1.44 -17.64 -3.74
CA ILE A 84 -0.84 -18.34 -2.60
C ILE A 84 0.61 -18.76 -2.85
N ASN A 85 1.01 -18.88 -4.12
CA ASN A 85 2.37 -19.23 -4.51
C ASN A 85 3.38 -18.14 -4.09
N VAL A 86 2.92 -16.94 -3.69
CA VAL A 86 3.77 -15.94 -3.04
C VAL A 86 4.49 -16.51 -1.83
N PHE A 87 3.97 -17.54 -1.15
CA PHE A 87 4.63 -18.21 -0.02
C PHE A 87 5.49 -19.42 -0.44
N GLY A 88 5.34 -19.93 -1.67
CA GLY A 88 5.83 -21.25 -2.07
C GLY A 88 7.35 -21.41 -2.13
N ASN A 89 8.10 -20.30 -2.26
CA ASN A 89 9.56 -20.35 -2.40
C ASN A 89 10.32 -20.07 -1.10
N ASP A 90 9.64 -19.70 -0.01
CA ASP A 90 10.29 -19.38 1.26
C ASP A 90 10.22 -20.56 2.24
N PRO A 91 11.37 -21.09 2.69
CA PRO A 91 11.42 -22.30 3.51
C PRO A 91 10.84 -22.11 4.92
N GLU A 92 10.56 -20.88 5.38
CA GLU A 92 9.91 -20.63 6.66
C GLU A 92 8.39 -20.81 6.59
N PHE A 93 7.80 -20.84 5.39
CA PHE A 93 6.37 -21.06 5.22
C PHE A 93 6.09 -22.47 4.72
N ASN A 94 4.99 -23.05 5.21
CA ASN A 94 4.47 -24.32 4.69
C ASN A 94 3.02 -24.12 4.30
N ILE A 95 2.69 -24.41 3.04
CA ILE A 95 1.31 -24.40 2.55
C ILE A 95 0.72 -25.79 2.73
N ILE A 96 -0.42 -25.88 3.42
CA ILE A 96 -1.12 -27.13 3.72
C ILE A 96 -2.49 -27.05 3.04
N ASN A 97 -2.68 -27.85 1.99
CA ASN A 97 -3.93 -27.92 1.25
C ASN A 97 -4.81 -29.05 1.78
N ASN A 98 -5.94 -28.71 2.39
CA ASN A 98 -6.91 -29.67 2.92
C ASN A 98 -8.27 -29.50 2.23
N LYS A 99 -9.19 -30.45 2.44
CA LYS A 99 -10.58 -30.36 1.95
C LYS A 99 -11.32 -29.12 2.44
N GLU A 100 -10.94 -28.60 3.60
CA GLU A 100 -11.53 -27.40 4.24
C GLU A 100 -10.95 -26.07 3.74
N GLY A 101 -9.85 -26.10 2.96
CA GLY A 101 -9.19 -24.90 2.46
C GLY A 101 -7.67 -24.97 2.53
N VAL A 102 -7.03 -23.82 2.33
CA VAL A 102 -5.57 -23.69 2.29
C VAL A 102 -5.09 -23.05 3.58
N LYS A 103 -4.33 -23.78 4.40
CA LYS A 103 -3.69 -23.24 5.60
C LYS A 103 -2.24 -22.88 5.30
N VAL A 104 -1.76 -21.81 5.93
CA VAL A 104 -0.36 -21.38 5.81
C VAL A 104 0.26 -21.39 7.19
N ARG A 105 1.34 -22.17 7.37
CA ARG A 105 2.06 -22.25 8.64
C ARG A 105 3.37 -21.51 8.53
N TYR A 106 3.60 -20.55 9.43
CA TYR A 106 4.88 -19.87 9.57
C TYR A 106 5.71 -20.51 10.68
N LYS A 107 6.92 -21.02 10.36
CA LYS A 107 7.76 -21.79 11.31
C LYS A 107 8.08 -21.02 12.59
N ARG A 108 8.24 -19.70 12.49
CA ARG A 108 8.56 -18.84 13.64
C ARG A 108 7.41 -18.71 14.64
N TYR A 109 6.16 -18.78 14.17
CA TYR A 109 4.95 -18.69 15.00
C TYR A 109 4.03 -19.88 14.73
N PRO A 110 4.32 -21.07 15.28
CA PRO A 110 3.57 -22.30 14.99
C PRO A 110 2.11 -22.28 15.44
N THR A 111 1.79 -21.45 16.43
CA THR A 111 0.46 -21.28 17.04
C THR A 111 -0.42 -20.28 16.31
N LEU A 112 0.14 -19.54 15.34
CA LEU A 112 -0.56 -18.53 14.56
C LEU A 112 -1.52 -19.19 13.57
N ASN A 113 -2.79 -18.75 13.59
CA ASN A 113 -3.80 -19.28 12.68
C ASN A 113 -3.83 -18.45 11.39
N MET A 114 -3.20 -18.96 10.33
CA MET A 114 -3.29 -18.36 9.01
C MET A 114 -3.89 -19.28 7.96
N PHE A 115 -4.79 -18.73 7.16
CA PHE A 115 -5.43 -19.44 6.07
C PHE A 115 -5.66 -18.54 4.86
N PHE A 116 -5.74 -19.14 3.69
CA PHE A 116 -5.87 -18.46 2.42
C PHE A 116 -7.23 -18.73 1.76
N LEU A 117 -7.82 -17.66 1.23
CA LEU A 117 -9.02 -17.70 0.40
C LEU A 117 -8.87 -16.73 -0.78
N THR A 118 -9.61 -16.97 -1.85
CA THR A 118 -9.84 -15.92 -2.84
C THR A 118 -10.90 -14.95 -2.33
N ALA A 119 -10.84 -13.68 -2.73
CA ALA A 119 -11.83 -12.68 -2.30
C ALA A 119 -13.28 -13.07 -2.64
N HIS A 120 -13.49 -13.86 -3.70
CA HIS A 120 -14.81 -14.42 -4.02
C HIS A 120 -15.27 -15.43 -2.98
N LYS A 121 -14.38 -16.35 -2.59
CA LYS A 121 -14.67 -17.42 -1.60
C LYS A 121 -14.80 -16.89 -0.18
N SER A 122 -14.26 -15.70 0.12
CA SER A 122 -14.36 -15.09 1.45
C SER A 122 -15.71 -14.39 1.71
N LYS A 123 -16.61 -14.32 0.73
CA LYS A 123 -17.91 -13.65 0.90
C LYS A 123 -18.71 -14.28 2.05
N GLY A 124 -19.02 -13.46 3.06
CA GLY A 124 -19.75 -13.91 4.26
C GLY A 124 -18.85 -14.43 5.39
N LEU A 125 -17.56 -14.63 5.13
CA LEU A 125 -16.54 -14.96 6.13
C LEU A 125 -15.82 -13.68 6.58
N GLU A 126 -15.24 -13.71 7.76
CA GLU A 126 -14.49 -12.62 8.38
C GLU A 126 -13.36 -13.18 9.25
N ALA A 127 -12.29 -12.42 9.41
CA ALA A 127 -11.17 -12.75 10.28
C ALA A 127 -10.77 -11.56 11.16
N GLU A 128 -9.98 -11.80 12.20
CA GLU A 128 -9.42 -10.71 13.02
C GLU A 128 -8.59 -9.74 12.17
N ASN A 129 -7.61 -10.26 11.44
CA ASN A 129 -6.75 -9.47 10.55
C ASN A 129 -6.78 -10.04 9.13
N VAL A 130 -6.68 -9.17 8.13
CA VAL A 130 -6.68 -9.56 6.71
C VAL A 130 -5.41 -9.06 6.04
N ILE A 131 -4.78 -9.91 5.23
CA ILE A 131 -3.67 -9.51 4.34
C ILE A 131 -4.10 -9.78 2.89
N ILE A 132 -4.20 -8.73 2.09
CA ILE A 132 -4.44 -8.83 0.65
C ILE A 132 -3.09 -9.00 -0.05
N ILE A 133 -2.86 -10.12 -0.73
CA ILE A 133 -1.52 -10.53 -1.18
C ILE A 133 -1.17 -10.14 -2.62
N ASN A 134 -2.12 -9.64 -3.42
CA ASN A 134 -1.85 -9.26 -4.81
C ASN A 134 -2.62 -8.00 -5.25
N ALA A 135 -2.11 -6.83 -4.90
CA ALA A 135 -2.62 -5.54 -5.39
C ALA A 135 -1.77 -4.97 -6.54
N SER A 136 -1.47 -5.81 -7.54
CA SER A 136 -0.72 -5.41 -8.74
C SER A 136 -1.63 -4.93 -9.88
N ASN A 137 -1.12 -4.02 -10.73
CA ASN A 137 -1.73 -3.64 -12.00
C ASN A 137 -1.34 -4.66 -13.10
N SER A 138 -1.78 -5.90 -12.95
CA SER A 138 -1.51 -6.99 -13.89
C SER A 138 -2.81 -7.66 -14.35
N ASN A 139 -2.74 -8.50 -15.40
CA ASN A 139 -3.91 -9.20 -15.91
C ASN A 139 -4.62 -10.03 -14.83
N ASN A 140 -3.91 -10.52 -13.82
CA ASN A 140 -4.49 -11.35 -12.76
C ASN A 140 -4.44 -10.69 -11.37
N GLY A 141 -4.11 -9.41 -11.28
CA GLY A 141 -4.05 -8.66 -10.03
C GLY A 141 -5.42 -8.18 -9.56
N PHE A 142 -5.44 -7.28 -8.59
CA PHE A 142 -6.62 -6.49 -8.22
C PHE A 142 -6.48 -5.09 -8.78
N PRO A 143 -7.26 -4.63 -9.78
CA PRO A 143 -8.30 -5.36 -10.51
C PRO A 143 -7.76 -6.36 -11.54
N ASN A 144 -8.53 -7.40 -11.83
CA ASN A 144 -8.28 -8.29 -12.97
C ASN A 144 -8.70 -7.58 -14.27
N ARG A 145 -7.71 -7.27 -15.13
CA ARG A 145 -7.95 -6.52 -16.37
C ARG A 145 -8.56 -7.35 -17.50
N MET A 146 -8.53 -8.67 -17.41
CA MET A 146 -9.17 -9.55 -18.41
C MET A 146 -10.70 -9.55 -18.31
N ALA A 147 -11.26 -9.06 -17.19
CA ALA A 147 -12.71 -8.99 -16.99
C ALA A 147 -13.39 -7.83 -17.73
N ASP A 148 -12.63 -6.83 -18.19
CA ASP A 148 -13.12 -5.63 -18.91
C ASP A 148 -12.85 -5.72 -20.43
N ASP A 149 -12.95 -6.92 -21.03
CA ASP A 149 -12.80 -7.09 -22.48
C ASP A 149 -13.89 -6.28 -23.25
N PRO A 150 -13.54 -5.47 -24.27
CA PRO A 150 -14.50 -4.68 -25.02
C PRO A 150 -15.63 -5.50 -25.67
N ILE A 151 -15.46 -6.80 -25.90
CA ILE A 151 -16.55 -7.67 -26.40
C ILE A 151 -17.60 -7.95 -25.31
N LEU A 152 -17.20 -8.02 -24.02
CA LEU A 152 -18.13 -8.20 -22.90
C LEU A 152 -19.05 -6.98 -22.74
N SER A 153 -18.59 -5.78 -23.15
CA SER A 153 -19.38 -4.53 -23.08
C SER A 153 -20.69 -4.55 -23.87
N LEU A 154 -20.81 -5.41 -24.88
CA LEU A 154 -22.03 -5.61 -25.67
C LEU A 154 -23.15 -6.31 -24.90
N VAL A 155 -22.81 -6.98 -23.79
CA VAL A 155 -23.73 -7.74 -22.94
C VAL A 155 -23.93 -7.06 -21.57
N LEU A 156 -23.14 -6.03 -21.27
CA LEU A 156 -23.21 -5.29 -20.02
C LEU A 156 -24.46 -4.42 -19.92
N THR A 157 -25.03 -4.34 -18.72
CA THR A 157 -26.14 -3.43 -18.42
C THR A 157 -25.61 -2.02 -18.18
N ALA A 158 -26.43 -0.98 -18.35
CA ALA A 158 -26.01 0.42 -18.15
C ALA A 158 -25.36 0.70 -16.76
N SER A 159 -25.52 -0.18 -15.76
CA SER A 159 -24.85 -0.07 -14.46
C SER A 159 -23.35 -0.39 -14.44
N ASP A 160 -22.79 -0.92 -15.53
CA ASP A 160 -21.42 -1.45 -15.61
C ASP A 160 -20.44 -0.55 -16.39
N GLU A 161 -20.86 0.67 -16.77
CA GLU A 161 -20.04 1.63 -17.53
C GLU A 161 -18.85 2.22 -16.72
N TYR A 162 -18.78 1.98 -15.41
CA TYR A 162 -17.66 2.44 -14.59
C TYR A 162 -16.50 1.45 -14.66
N LEU A 163 -15.30 1.93 -15.01
CA LEU A 163 -14.10 1.11 -15.21
C LEU A 163 -13.86 0.16 -14.02
N PHE A 164 -13.75 -1.14 -14.30
CA PHE A 164 -13.59 -2.22 -13.33
C PHE A 164 -14.67 -2.26 -12.22
N ALA A 165 -15.94 -1.96 -12.53
CA ALA A 165 -17.02 -1.89 -11.53
C ALA A 165 -17.18 -3.16 -10.68
N GLU A 166 -17.16 -4.34 -11.31
CA GLU A 166 -17.27 -5.63 -10.60
C GLU A 166 -16.04 -5.90 -9.72
N GLU A 167 -14.84 -5.63 -10.23
CA GLU A 167 -13.60 -5.78 -9.46
C GLU A 167 -13.52 -4.79 -8.29
N ARG A 168 -14.09 -3.58 -8.43
CA ARG A 168 -14.20 -2.61 -7.34
C ARG A 168 -15.09 -3.12 -6.21
N ARG A 169 -16.21 -3.76 -6.54
CA ARG A 169 -17.09 -4.42 -5.56
C ARG A 169 -16.38 -5.57 -4.87
N LEU A 170 -15.62 -6.37 -5.62
CA LEU A 170 -14.83 -7.47 -5.07
C LEU A 170 -13.70 -6.98 -4.15
N PHE A 171 -12.99 -5.93 -4.55
CA PHE A 171 -11.94 -5.33 -3.74
C PHE A 171 -12.49 -4.78 -2.42
N TYR A 172 -13.67 -4.16 -2.45
CA TYR A 172 -14.39 -3.80 -1.23
C TYR A 172 -14.75 -4.97 -0.34
N VAL A 173 -15.21 -6.08 -0.93
CA VAL A 173 -15.44 -7.30 -0.16
C VAL A 173 -14.15 -7.67 0.57
N ALA A 174 -13.00 -7.69 -0.10
CA ALA A 174 -11.71 -7.99 0.50
C ALA A 174 -11.30 -7.00 1.60
N LEU A 175 -11.43 -5.69 1.37
CA LEU A 175 -11.12 -4.65 2.35
C LEU A 175 -11.94 -4.79 3.63
N THR A 176 -13.20 -5.21 3.49
CA THR A 176 -14.18 -5.27 4.59
C THR A 176 -14.25 -6.63 5.29
N ARG A 177 -13.34 -7.56 5.00
CA ARG A 177 -13.31 -8.90 5.64
C ARG A 177 -12.58 -8.97 6.99
N THR A 178 -12.20 -7.84 7.57
CA THR A 178 -11.44 -7.78 8.84
C THR A 178 -12.29 -7.22 9.98
N LYS A 179 -12.05 -7.70 11.20
CA LYS A 179 -12.57 -7.06 12.43
C LYS A 179 -11.66 -5.93 12.94
N ASN A 180 -10.38 -5.97 12.59
CA ASN A 180 -9.33 -5.08 13.09
C ASN A 180 -8.66 -4.27 11.96
N ASN A 181 -7.64 -4.85 11.31
CA ASN A 181 -6.80 -4.18 10.31
C ASN A 181 -6.77 -4.98 9.00
N THR A 182 -6.83 -4.26 7.87
CA THR A 182 -6.53 -4.81 6.54
C THR A 182 -5.15 -4.30 6.11
N TYR A 183 -4.25 -5.25 5.89
CA TYR A 183 -2.92 -5.04 5.35
C TYR A 183 -2.96 -5.36 3.86
N ILE A 184 -2.29 -4.56 3.03
CA ILE A 184 -2.23 -4.78 1.58
C ILE A 184 -0.79 -4.85 1.14
N LEU A 185 -0.40 -5.96 0.53
CA LEU A 185 0.87 -6.10 -0.17
C LEU A 185 0.77 -5.48 -1.55
N VAL A 186 1.64 -4.50 -1.79
CA VAL A 186 1.63 -3.67 -2.99
C VAL A 186 3.00 -3.77 -3.65
N PRO A 187 3.10 -4.23 -4.89
CA PRO A 187 4.37 -4.15 -5.60
C PRO A 187 4.59 -2.69 -6.05
N ASP A 188 5.75 -2.11 -5.71
CA ASP A 188 5.99 -0.67 -5.88
C ASP A 188 5.98 -0.25 -7.37
N MET A 189 6.65 -1.05 -8.23
CA MET A 189 6.83 -0.78 -9.67
C MET A 189 5.53 -0.90 -10.49
N ASN A 190 4.59 -1.71 -10.04
CA ASN A 190 3.34 -2.00 -10.77
C ASN A 190 2.14 -2.02 -9.83
N MET A 191 2.07 -0.99 -8.97
CA MET A 191 0.96 -0.75 -8.06
C MET A 191 -0.39 -0.65 -8.81
N SER A 192 -1.39 -1.35 -8.28
CA SER A 192 -2.77 -1.31 -8.75
C SER A 192 -3.37 0.11 -8.79
N THR A 193 -4.23 0.36 -9.77
CA THR A 193 -5.02 1.60 -9.87
C THR A 193 -5.88 1.83 -8.62
N PHE A 194 -6.44 0.78 -8.02
CA PHE A 194 -7.22 0.89 -6.78
C PHE A 194 -6.38 1.34 -5.59
N ILE A 195 -5.11 0.95 -5.54
CA ILE A 195 -4.20 1.39 -4.48
C ILE A 195 -3.78 2.84 -4.68
N LYS A 196 -3.58 3.27 -5.93
CA LYS A 196 -3.32 4.68 -6.25
C LYS A 196 -4.48 5.56 -5.80
N GLU A 197 -5.71 5.18 -6.13
CA GLU A 197 -6.93 5.86 -5.66
C GLU A 197 -6.99 5.91 -4.13
N LEU A 198 -6.81 4.77 -3.45
CA LEU A 198 -6.82 4.72 -1.98
C LEU A 198 -5.78 5.65 -1.34
N LYS A 199 -4.57 5.72 -1.92
CA LYS A 199 -3.48 6.56 -1.42
C LYS A 199 -3.78 8.05 -1.61
N GLU A 200 -4.28 8.43 -2.78
CA GLU A 200 -4.56 9.83 -3.14
C GLU A 200 -5.80 10.37 -2.41
N ASP A 201 -6.89 9.62 -2.40
CA ASP A 201 -8.18 10.09 -1.85
C ASP A 201 -8.23 10.12 -0.33
N PHE A 202 -7.49 9.22 0.34
CA PHE A 202 -7.60 9.01 1.78
C PHE A 202 -6.29 9.24 2.54
N SER A 203 -5.22 9.66 1.84
CA SER A 203 -3.89 9.88 2.41
C SER A 203 -3.39 8.70 3.25
N ILE A 204 -3.70 7.47 2.82
CA ILE A 204 -3.31 6.25 3.54
C ILE A 204 -1.79 6.11 3.53
N ILE A 205 -1.23 5.80 4.70
CA ILE A 205 0.21 5.60 4.88
C ILE A 205 0.67 4.43 4.01
N TYR A 206 1.67 4.70 3.16
CA TYR A 206 2.31 3.72 2.30
C TYR A 206 3.74 3.44 2.79
N THR A 207 4.00 2.20 3.19
CA THR A 207 5.23 1.77 3.85
C THR A 207 5.99 0.79 2.98
N ILE A 208 7.17 1.14 2.48
CA ILE A 208 8.10 0.20 1.85
C ILE A 208 9.04 -0.37 2.92
N ILE A 209 9.51 -1.60 2.74
CA ILE A 209 10.55 -2.18 3.59
C ILE A 209 11.79 -2.42 2.73
N GLU A 210 12.91 -1.80 3.10
CA GLU A 210 14.21 -2.03 2.47
C GLU A 210 15.25 -2.27 3.56
N GLY A 211 15.82 -3.47 3.60
CA GLY A 211 16.62 -3.83 4.76
C GLY A 211 15.75 -3.83 6.03
N ASN A 212 16.33 -3.42 7.16
CA ASN A 212 15.58 -3.29 8.41
C ASN A 212 14.88 -1.92 8.53
N THR A 213 14.77 -1.18 7.43
CA THR A 213 14.23 0.18 7.43
C THR A 213 12.81 0.18 6.93
N ILE A 214 11.92 0.76 7.74
CA ILE A 214 10.55 1.09 7.37
C ILE A 214 10.57 2.44 6.66
N ILE A 215 10.16 2.46 5.39
CA ILE A 215 10.15 3.59 4.47
C ILE A 215 8.67 3.99 4.29
N SER A 216 8.10 4.66 5.29
CA SER A 216 6.73 5.17 5.22
C SER A 216 6.70 6.55 4.58
N ASN A 217 5.95 6.69 3.49
CA ASN A 217 5.77 7.94 2.76
C ASN A 217 7.07 8.59 2.27
N ASN A 218 8.11 7.79 2.01
CA ASN A 218 9.35 8.38 1.54
C ASN A 218 9.17 9.09 0.20
N PRO A 219 9.95 10.14 -0.05
CA PRO A 219 9.73 10.99 -1.21
C PRO A 219 10.16 10.26 -2.49
N ARG A 220 9.35 10.37 -3.55
CA ARG A 220 9.65 9.74 -4.85
C ARG A 220 10.97 10.23 -5.43
N CYS A 221 11.75 9.34 -6.02
CA CYS A 221 12.98 9.66 -6.71
C CYS A 221 12.69 10.64 -7.86
N PRO A 222 13.33 11.82 -7.90
CA PRO A 222 13.06 12.82 -8.93
C PRO A 222 13.68 12.44 -10.29
N HIS A 223 14.49 11.37 -10.34
CA HIS A 223 15.15 10.91 -11.55
C HIS A 223 14.31 9.90 -12.33
N CYS A 224 13.85 8.82 -11.68
CA CYS A 224 13.01 7.81 -12.34
C CYS A 224 11.51 8.03 -12.13
N MET A 225 11.10 8.91 -11.21
CA MET A 225 9.71 9.18 -10.81
C MET A 225 8.93 8.00 -10.22
N ASP A 226 9.50 6.80 -10.31
CA ASP A 226 8.88 5.55 -9.88
C ASP A 226 9.39 5.11 -8.49
N GLY A 227 10.70 4.90 -8.36
CA GLY A 227 11.31 4.49 -7.08
C GLY A 227 11.19 5.53 -5.97
N SER A 228 11.38 5.12 -4.72
CA SER A 228 11.38 6.00 -3.55
C SER A 228 12.82 6.29 -3.06
N LEU A 229 13.02 7.41 -2.37
CA LEU A 229 14.30 7.77 -1.77
C LEU A 229 14.47 7.14 -0.40
N VAL A 230 15.58 6.49 -0.13
CA VAL A 230 15.79 5.66 1.08
C VAL A 230 17.15 5.92 1.70
N PRO A 231 17.26 5.96 3.04
CA PRO A 231 18.55 6.19 3.69
C PRO A 231 19.47 4.99 3.46
N ARG A 232 20.67 5.27 2.94
CA ARG A 232 21.77 4.34 2.75
C ARG A 232 23.00 4.88 3.45
N GLU A 233 23.92 4.00 3.79
CA GLU A 233 25.16 4.34 4.47
C GLU A 233 26.35 3.90 3.60
N ASN A 234 27.28 4.81 3.37
CA ASN A 234 28.54 4.48 2.72
C ASN A 234 29.38 3.61 3.67
N GLN A 235 29.82 2.43 3.21
CA GLN A 235 30.55 1.49 4.06
C GLN A 235 31.90 2.05 4.55
N SER A 236 32.57 2.85 3.72
CA SER A 236 33.90 3.41 4.01
C SER A 236 33.82 4.67 4.86
N THR A 237 32.95 5.63 4.50
CA THR A 237 32.89 6.94 5.17
C THR A 237 31.87 6.98 6.31
N LYS A 238 30.98 5.98 6.43
CA LYS A 238 29.82 5.98 7.33
C LYS A 238 28.84 7.12 7.12
N GLU A 239 29.01 7.90 6.05
CA GLU A 239 28.10 8.97 5.70
C GLU A 239 26.79 8.41 5.17
N ARG A 240 25.69 8.99 5.65
CA ARG A 240 24.35 8.65 5.20
C ARG A 240 23.92 9.51 4.03
N PHE A 241 23.27 8.90 3.06
CA PHE A 241 22.69 9.54 1.89
C PHE A 241 21.35 8.90 1.54
N LEU A 242 20.57 9.53 0.69
CA LEU A 242 19.36 8.95 0.12
C LEU A 242 19.69 8.30 -1.23
N GLY A 243 19.40 7.01 -1.37
CA GLY A 243 19.46 6.28 -2.64
C GLY A 243 18.08 5.99 -3.21
N CYS A 244 17.99 5.65 -4.49
CA CYS A 244 16.76 5.17 -5.09
C CYS A 244 16.54 3.68 -4.77
N THR A 245 15.31 3.27 -4.44
CA THR A 245 14.93 1.85 -4.30
C THR A 245 15.14 1.03 -5.57
N ASN A 246 15.15 1.67 -6.73
CA ASN A 246 15.31 1.01 -8.04
C ASN A 246 16.78 0.77 -8.44
N TYR A 247 17.74 0.98 -7.53
CA TYR A 247 19.13 0.59 -7.77
C TYR A 247 19.23 -0.93 -8.07
N PRO A 248 20.01 -1.38 -9.07
CA PRO A 248 20.99 -0.62 -9.87
C PRO A 248 20.43 0.06 -11.13
N LEU A 249 19.16 -0.15 -11.48
CA LEU A 249 18.53 0.45 -12.67
C LEU A 249 18.39 1.97 -12.55
N CYS A 250 18.33 2.50 -11.33
CA CYS A 250 18.41 3.92 -11.05
C CYS A 250 19.44 4.16 -9.94
N ASP A 251 20.55 4.82 -10.29
CA ASP A 251 21.69 5.15 -9.42
C ASP A 251 21.57 6.54 -8.77
N HIS A 252 20.40 7.16 -8.85
CA HIS A 252 20.20 8.50 -8.31
C HIS A 252 20.37 8.53 -6.79
N THR A 253 21.21 9.46 -6.33
CA THR A 253 21.47 9.70 -4.91
C THR A 253 21.32 11.17 -4.54
N ILE A 254 20.98 11.42 -3.27
CA ILE A 254 20.91 12.76 -2.69
C ILE A 254 21.52 12.70 -1.28
N ASN A 255 22.54 13.52 -1.03
CA ASN A 255 23.26 13.47 0.26
C ASN A 255 22.46 14.03 1.45
N ASP A 256 21.36 14.74 1.19
CA ASP A 256 20.60 15.41 2.25
C ASP A 256 19.40 14.56 2.69
N ILE A 257 19.56 13.91 3.85
CA ILE A 257 18.54 13.02 4.42
C ILE A 257 17.33 13.78 5.01
N SER A 258 17.40 15.11 5.17
CA SER A 258 16.28 15.90 5.72
C SER A 258 15.04 15.88 4.83
N ILE A 259 15.20 15.54 3.55
CA ILE A 259 14.13 15.36 2.56
C ILE A 259 13.09 14.34 3.03
N LEU A 260 13.49 13.32 3.80
CA LEU A 260 12.56 12.34 4.37
C LEU A 260 11.56 12.97 5.35
N LYS A 261 11.95 14.05 6.03
CA LYS A 261 11.10 14.76 6.99
C LYS A 261 10.28 15.85 6.32
N THR A 262 10.87 16.55 5.36
CA THR A 262 10.24 17.69 4.68
C THR A 262 10.46 17.60 3.16
N PRO A 263 9.60 16.85 2.44
CA PRO A 263 9.78 16.60 1.00
C PRO A 263 9.23 17.73 0.14
N ILE A 264 9.88 18.89 0.18
CA ILE A 264 9.47 20.05 -0.61
C ILE A 264 9.99 19.90 -2.04
N LYS A 265 9.10 19.92 -3.03
CA LYS A 265 9.48 19.85 -4.45
C LYS A 265 9.98 21.20 -4.99
N CYS A 266 11.01 21.13 -5.82
CA CYS A 266 11.48 22.26 -6.62
C CYS A 266 10.52 22.47 -7.79
N THR A 267 10.00 23.69 -7.93
CA THR A 267 9.05 24.07 -8.97
C THR A 267 9.68 24.12 -10.36
N ASP A 268 11.01 24.23 -10.45
CA ASP A 268 11.69 24.50 -11.72
C ASP A 268 12.20 23.21 -12.37
N CYS A 269 12.51 22.19 -11.58
CA CYS A 269 13.12 20.96 -12.09
C CYS A 269 12.59 19.66 -11.46
N GLY A 270 11.57 19.72 -10.59
CA GLY A 270 10.99 18.53 -9.94
C GLY A 270 11.87 17.84 -8.90
N GLY A 271 13.09 18.35 -8.66
CA GLY A 271 14.00 17.93 -7.59
C GLY A 271 13.44 18.26 -6.20
N TYR A 272 14.26 18.12 -5.16
CA TYR A 272 13.86 18.49 -3.79
C TYR A 272 14.52 19.79 -3.35
N MET A 273 13.87 20.48 -2.43
CA MET A 273 14.36 21.71 -1.80
C MET A 273 14.84 21.37 -0.39
N VAL A 274 16.06 21.76 -0.05
CA VAL A 274 16.68 21.48 1.25
C VAL A 274 17.16 22.75 1.92
N ARG A 275 17.11 22.80 3.25
CA ARG A 275 17.56 23.97 4.03
C ARG A 275 19.07 24.09 3.94
N ARG A 276 19.54 25.27 3.55
CA ARG A 276 20.96 25.64 3.41
C ARG A 276 21.20 26.96 4.12
N ARG A 277 22.46 27.19 4.49
CA ARG A 277 22.90 28.45 5.11
C ARG A 277 23.75 29.23 4.13
N GLY A 278 23.41 30.50 3.93
CA GLY A 278 24.19 31.46 3.14
C GLY A 278 24.53 32.70 3.96
N SER A 279 25.19 33.67 3.32
CA SER A 279 25.58 34.94 3.95
C SER A 279 24.40 35.77 4.45
N ARG A 280 23.23 35.64 3.81
CA ARG A 280 21.99 36.36 4.13
C ARG A 280 21.04 35.59 5.05
N GLY A 281 21.53 34.52 5.70
CA GLY A 281 20.72 33.63 6.53
C GLY A 281 20.38 32.32 5.83
N GLU A 282 19.40 31.62 6.37
CA GLU A 282 19.01 30.31 5.87
C GLU A 282 17.94 30.40 4.78
N PHE A 283 17.99 29.46 3.84
CA PHE A 283 17.10 29.42 2.69
C PHE A 283 16.92 27.97 2.22
N PHE A 284 15.88 27.70 1.46
CA PHE A 284 15.71 26.44 0.75
C PHE A 284 16.39 26.52 -0.61
N GLY A 285 17.30 25.60 -0.90
CA GLY A 285 17.97 25.48 -2.19
C GLY A 285 17.72 24.12 -2.84
N CYS A 286 17.59 24.10 -4.17
CA CYS A 286 17.37 22.86 -4.90
C CYS A 286 18.56 21.87 -4.78
N THR A 287 18.27 20.58 -4.63
CA THR A 287 19.28 19.50 -4.63
C THR A 287 20.00 19.38 -5.97
N ASN A 288 19.36 19.76 -7.07
CA ASN A 288 19.94 19.76 -8.41
C ASN A 288 20.76 21.03 -8.73
N PHE A 289 21.20 21.80 -7.73
CA PHE A 289 22.00 23.00 -7.94
C PHE A 289 23.28 22.76 -8.75
N LYS A 290 23.98 21.66 -8.47
CA LYS A 290 25.18 21.26 -9.23
C LYS A 290 24.88 20.87 -10.69
N LYS A 291 23.64 20.51 -11.00
CA LYS A 291 23.15 20.18 -12.35
C LYS A 291 22.58 21.40 -13.09
N GLY A 292 22.69 22.61 -12.51
CA GLY A 292 22.28 23.86 -13.15
C GLY A 292 21.01 24.51 -12.60
N CYS A 293 20.24 23.85 -11.73
CA CYS A 293 19.04 24.47 -11.15
C CYS A 293 19.40 25.57 -10.14
N ARG A 294 18.90 26.80 -10.34
CA ARG A 294 19.18 27.94 -9.45
C ARG A 294 18.01 28.29 -8.52
N ASN A 295 16.96 27.47 -8.48
CA ASN A 295 15.79 27.74 -7.64
C ASN A 295 16.17 27.78 -6.16
N THR A 296 15.82 28.90 -5.51
CA THR A 296 15.95 29.10 -4.07
C THR A 296 14.70 29.78 -3.54
N LYS A 297 14.30 29.46 -2.31
CA LYS A 297 13.16 30.06 -1.60
C LYS A 297 13.54 30.48 -0.19
N GLY A 298 13.05 31.63 0.26
CA GLY A 298 13.19 32.04 1.67
C GLY A 298 12.41 31.12 2.60
N ILE A 299 12.84 31.00 3.86
CA ILE A 299 12.20 30.11 4.85
C ILE A 299 10.74 30.47 5.10
N ASP A 300 10.42 31.76 5.15
CA ASP A 300 9.08 32.25 5.51
C ASP A 300 8.02 32.01 4.41
N ARG A 301 8.45 31.64 3.19
CA ARG A 301 7.55 31.49 2.02
C ARG A 301 7.02 30.07 1.82
N ILE A 302 7.31 29.12 2.71
CA ILE A 302 6.88 27.71 2.57
C ILE A 302 5.72 27.35 3.52
N ALA A 303 5.26 28.27 4.37
CA ALA A 303 4.20 28.04 5.36
C ALA A 303 2.79 27.74 4.80
N PHE A 304 2.60 27.55 3.48
CA PHE A 304 1.27 27.45 2.85
C PHE A 304 1.06 26.22 1.96
N ILE A 305 1.83 25.15 2.11
CA ILE A 305 1.59 23.90 1.36
C ILE A 305 1.68 22.71 2.31
N TYR A 306 0.65 22.54 3.14
CA TYR A 306 0.32 21.31 3.87
C TYR A 306 -1.15 21.01 3.63
#